data_AF-A0A964NTT1-F1
#
_entry.id   AF-A0A964NTT1-F1
#
_cell.length_a   1.000
_cell.length_b   1.000
_cell.length_c   1.000
_cell.angle_alpha   90.00
_cell.angle_beta   90.00
_cell.angle_gamma   90.00
#
_symmetry.space_group_name_H-M   'P 1'
#
loop_
_entity.id
_entity.type
_entity.pdbx_description
1 polymer ?
#
loop_
_entity_poly.entity_id
_entity_poly.type
_entity_poly.pdbx_seq_one_letter_code
_entity_poly.pdbx_strand_id
1 'polypeptide(L)' 'MKSVGAHEVKNHFSAFLDRVARGESITITCYGTPIARLVLFPSAPDQAKRVAAIERINTNLQ' A
#
# COMPACT_ATOMS: atom_id res chain seq x y z
N MET A 1 -9.40 4.37 -12.18
CA MET A 1 -8.15 4.54 -11.40
C MET A 1 -7.76 6.01 -11.45
N LYS A 2 -7.47 6.66 -10.32
CA LYS A 2 -7.03 8.07 -10.30
C LYS A 2 -5.51 8.10 -10.52
N SER A 3 -5.10 8.51 -11.72
CA SER A 3 -3.70 8.74 -12.07
C SER A 3 -3.38 10.22 -11.89
N VAL A 4 -2.25 10.52 -11.24
CA VAL A 4 -1.84 11.88 -10.88
C VAL A 4 -0.42 12.13 -11.39
N GLY A 5 -0.17 13.29 -11.99
CA GLY A 5 1.16 13.63 -12.48
C GLY A 5 2.18 13.82 -11.35
N ALA A 6 3.43 13.44 -11.59
CA ALA A 6 4.54 13.58 -10.64
C ALA A 6 4.74 15.04 -10.17
N HIS A 7 4.43 16.02 -11.03
CA HIS A 7 4.49 17.45 -10.67
C HIS A 7 3.43 17.83 -9.63
N GLU A 8 2.22 17.32 -9.76
CA GLU A 8 1.15 17.57 -8.79
C GLU A 8 1.48 16.91 -7.44
N VAL A 9 1.98 15.66 -7.50
CA VAL A 9 2.36 14.90 -6.32
C VAL A 9 3.49 15.58 -5.55
N LYS A 10 4.55 16.06 -6.22
CA LYS A 10 5.66 16.72 -5.51
C LYS A 10 5.22 18.03 -4.82
N ASN A 11 4.26 18.75 -5.40
CA ASN A 11 3.77 20.03 -4.85
C ASN A 11 2.79 19.81 -3.68
N HIS A 12 1.97 18.75 -3.74
CA HIS A 12 0.93 18.47 -2.76
C HIS A 12 1.13 17.15 -2.01
N PHE A 13 2.39 16.73 -1.83
CA PHE A 13 2.72 15.38 -1.37
C PHE A 13 2.04 15.00 -0.05
N SER A 14 2.03 15.91 0.93
CA SER A 14 1.40 15.69 2.23
C SER A 14 -0.11 15.40 2.13
N ALA A 15 -0.82 16.06 1.22
CA ALA A 15 -2.26 15.83 1.02
C ALA A 15 -2.52 14.47 0.36
N PHE A 16 -1.63 14.02 -0.53
CA PHE A 16 -1.70 12.68 -1.09
C PHE A 16 -1.39 11.60 -0.04
N LEU A 17 -0.45 11.85 0.88
CA LEU A 17 -0.19 10.95 2.00
C LEU A 17 -1.40 10.82 2.93
N ASP A 18 -2.13 11.90 3.23
CA ASP A 18 -3.35 11.83 4.04
C ASP A 18 -4.43 10.95 3.39
N ARG A 19 -4.59 11.08 2.06
CA ARG A 19 -5.51 10.22 1.29
C ARG A 19 -5.08 8.76 1.31
N VAL A 20 -3.78 8.51 1.17
CA VAL A 20 -3.22 7.16 1.24
C VAL A 20 -3.38 6.57 2.65
N ALA A 21 -3.20 7.38 3.69
CA ALA A 21 -3.44 6.97 5.09
C ALA A 21 -4.89 6.54 5.34
N ARG A 22 -5.86 7.12 4.60
CA ARG A 22 -7.28 6.71 4.61
C ARG A 22 -7.57 5.46 3.77
N GLY A 23 -6.55 4.84 3.19
CA GLY A 23 -6.67 3.62 2.38
C GLY A 23 -6.73 3.86 0.86
N GLU A 24 -6.54 5.09 0.39
CA GLU A 24 -6.53 5.35 -1.05
C GLU A 24 -5.25 4.81 -1.72
N SER A 25 -5.40 4.28 -2.93
CA SER A 25 -4.30 3.90 -3.81
C SER A 25 -4.20 4.86 -4.99
N ILE A 26 -3.03 5.46 -5.17
CA ILE A 26 -2.83 6.54 -6.14
C ILE A 26 -1.70 6.18 -7.10
N THR A 27 -1.99 6.15 -8.40
CA THR A 27 -0.98 5.92 -9.44
C THR A 27 -0.34 7.25 -9.82
N ILE A 28 0.99 7.30 -9.80
CA ILE A 28 1.77 8.47 -10.22
C ILE A 28 2.22 8.28 -11.66
N THR A 29 1.99 9.28 -12.49
CA THR A 29 2.43 9.31 -13.89
C THR A 29 3.49 10.38 -14.15
N CYS A 30 4.36 10.13 -15.11
CA CYS A 30 5.27 11.11 -15.70
C CYS A 30 4.91 11.26 -17.18
N TYR A 31 4.48 12.45 -17.60
CA TYR A 31 4.00 12.71 -18.96
C TYR A 31 2.92 11.70 -19.44
N GLY A 32 2.01 11.31 -18.55
CA GLY A 32 0.95 10.34 -18.83
C GLY A 32 1.35 8.88 -18.64
N THR A 33 2.64 8.56 -18.57
CA THR A 33 3.14 7.20 -18.36
C THR A 33 3.17 6.86 -16.86
N PRO A 34 2.54 5.77 -16.39
CA PRO A 34 2.60 5.36 -14.98
C PRO A 34 4.01 4.93 -14.59
N ILE A 35 4.53 5.49 -13.49
CA ILE A 35 5.90 5.22 -13.02
C ILE A 35 5.99 4.78 -11.56
N ALA A 36 4.97 5.09 -10.75
CA ALA A 36 4.96 4.75 -9.32
C ALA A 36 3.53 4.64 -8.80
N ARG A 37 3.39 4.14 -7.56
CA ARG A 37 2.11 4.08 -6.86
C ARG A 37 2.31 4.37 -5.37
N LEU A 38 1.48 5.23 -4.82
CA LEU A 38 1.35 5.40 -3.37
C LEU A 38 0.24 4.50 -2.86
N VAL A 39 0.55 3.72 -1.82
CA VAL A 39 -0.35 2.77 -1.20
C VAL A 39 -0.20 2.82 0.32
N LEU A 40 -1.30 2.53 1.02
CA LEU A 40 -1.25 2.30 2.44
C LEU A 40 -0.43 1.03 2.70
N PHE A 41 0.49 1.09 3.66
CA PHE A 41 1.12 -0.14 4.13
C PHE A 41 0.05 -1.01 4.79
N PRO A 42 0.01 -2.32 4.49
CA PRO A 42 -0.82 -3.22 5.26
C PRO A 42 -0.42 -3.08 6.73
N SER A 43 -1.39 -2.85 7.61
CA SER A 43 -1.18 -2.97 9.05
C SER A 43 -0.49 -4.32 9.27
N ALA A 44 0.63 -4.34 9.99
CA ALA A 44 1.38 -5.56 10.23
C ALA A 44 0.37 -6.67 10.59
N PRO A 45 0.44 -7.84 9.95
CA PRO A 45 -0.47 -8.92 10.30
C PRO A 45 -0.38 -9.09 11.81
N ASP A 46 -1.53 -9.09 12.49
CA ASP A 46 -1.61 -9.39 13.91
C ASP A 46 -0.60 -10.50 14.18
N GLN A 47 0.37 -10.27 15.05
CA GLN A 47 1.41 -11.26 15.32
C GLN A 47 0.79 -12.64 15.62
N ALA A 48 -0.40 -12.63 16.24
CA ALA A 48 -1.30 -13.76 16.41
C ALA A 48 -1.68 -14.50 15.12
N LYS A 49 -2.02 -13.80 14.03
CA LYS A 49 -2.33 -14.42 12.71
C LYS A 49 -1.11 -15.05 12.07
N ARG A 50 0.10 -14.46 12.25
CA ARG A 50 1.35 -15.07 11.75
C ARG A 50 1.66 -16.36 12.51
N VAL A 51 1.55 -16.33 13.85
CA VAL A 51 1.77 -17.51 14.71
C VAL A 51 0.76 -18.61 14.37
N ALA A 52 -0.53 -18.29 14.29
CA ALA A 52 -1.58 -19.25 13.95
C ALA A 52 -1.43 -19.86 12.55
N ALA A 53 -0.83 -19.14 11.59
CA ALA A 53 -0.52 -19.69 10.27
C ALA A 53 0.66 -20.67 10.33
N ILE A 54 1.69 -20.40 11.14
CA ILE A 54 2.83 -21.30 11.34
C ILE A 54 2.37 -22.58 12.06
N GLU A 55 1.53 -22.46 13.09
CA GLU A 55 1.01 -23.62 13.83
C GLU A 55 0.20 -24.55 12.92
N ARG A 56 -0.67 -23.99 12.05
CA ARG A 56 -1.44 -24.77 11.07
C ARG A 56 -0.59 -25.59 10.10
N ILE A 57 0.59 -25.09 9.74
CA ILE A 57 1.52 -25.78 8.85
C ILE A 57 2.18 -26.96 9.60
N ASN A 58 2.55 -26.77 10.86
CA ASN A 58 3.17 -27.83 11.68
C ASN A 58 2.18 -28.94 12.07
N THR A 59 0.90 -28.64 12.27
CA THR A 59 -0.10 -29.66 12.64
C THR A 59 -0.49 -30.59 11.48
N ASN A 60 -0.33 -30.18 10.22
CA ASN A 60 -0.60 -31.04 9.05
C ASN A 60 0.56 -32.01 8.71
N LEU A 61 1.63 -31.99 9.50
CA LEU A 61 2.80 -32.87 9.37
C LEU A 61 2.84 -33.98 10.45
N GLN A 62 1.76 -34.15 11.21
CA GLN A 62 1.53 -35.31 12.10
C GLN A 62 0.41 -36.18 11.56
#